data_AF-A0A2D4EN30-F1
#
_entry.id   AF-A0A2D4EN30-F1
#
_cell.length_a   1.000
_cell.length_b   1.000
_cell.length_c   1.000
_cell.angle_alpha   90.00
_cell.angle_beta   90.00
_cell.angle_gamma   90.00
#
_symmetry.space_group_name_H-M   'P 1'
#
loop_
_entity.id
_entity.type
_entity.pdbx_description
1 polymer ?
#
loop_
_entity_poly.entity_id
_entity_poly.type
_entity_poly.pdbx_seq_one_letter_code
_entity_poly.pdbx_strand_id
1 'polypeptide(L)'
;MDPKVKWIQQQEVKARVKRQVRWNHRFISFNDPSWPEMWYMHCEDNNSECRSEMNVLGAWQRGYTGKGVVVTILDDGIERNHPDLVQNYDPHASYDVNGNDEDPTPRYDPSNENKHGTRCAGEVAASANNSNCIVGIAYNARIGGIRMLDG
;
A
#
# COMPACT_ATOMS: atom_id res chain seq x y z
N MET A 1 -12.63 -46.31 12.35
CA MET A 1 -11.65 -45.36 11.79
C MET A 1 -11.38 -45.78 10.36
N ASP A 2 -11.48 -44.85 9.41
CA ASP A 2 -11.26 -45.14 7.98
C ASP A 2 -9.76 -45.41 7.75
N PRO A 3 -9.37 -46.56 7.16
CA PRO A 3 -7.97 -46.93 6.95
C PRO A 3 -7.21 -46.03 5.97
N LYS A 4 -7.88 -45.09 5.28
CA LYS A 4 -7.25 -44.16 4.33
C LYS A 4 -6.70 -42.88 4.98
N VAL A 5 -7.02 -42.60 6.24
CA VAL A 5 -6.57 -41.37 6.93
C VAL A 5 -5.19 -41.59 7.55
N LYS A 6 -4.16 -40.99 6.95
CA LYS A 6 -2.75 -41.14 7.39
C LYS A 6 -2.37 -40.29 8.61
N TRP A 7 -3.07 -39.18 8.86
CA TRP A 7 -2.88 -38.37 10.04
C TRP A 7 -4.09 -37.48 10.30
N ILE A 8 -4.25 -37.05 11.55
CA ILE A 8 -5.20 -36.01 11.94
C ILE A 8 -4.57 -35.18 13.06
N GLN A 9 -4.83 -33.88 13.07
CA GLN A 9 -4.57 -33.01 14.22
C GLN A 9 -5.77 -32.15 14.46
N GLN A 10 -6.19 -32.14 15.71
CA GLN A 10 -7.24 -31.26 16.17
C GLN A 10 -6.69 -29.83 16.22
N GLN A 11 -7.41 -28.92 15.57
CA GLN A 11 -7.08 -27.49 15.68
C GLN A 11 -7.40 -27.01 17.10
N GLU A 12 -6.44 -26.31 17.70
CA GLU A 12 -6.68 -25.55 18.92
C GLU A 12 -7.25 -24.17 18.57
N VAL A 13 -8.34 -23.82 19.25
CA VAL A 13 -8.95 -22.50 19.14
C VAL A 13 -8.02 -21.47 19.78
N LYS A 14 -7.45 -20.58 18.98
CA LYS A 14 -6.66 -19.45 19.50
C LYS A 14 -7.57 -18.28 19.86
N ALA A 15 -7.57 -17.90 21.13
CA ALA A 15 -8.28 -16.70 21.59
C ALA A 15 -7.57 -15.43 21.07
N ARG A 16 -8.33 -14.56 20.38
CA ARG A 16 -7.82 -13.25 19.94
C ARG A 16 -7.92 -12.26 21.11
N VAL A 17 -6.78 -11.89 21.68
CA VAL A 17 -6.70 -10.76 22.62
C VAL A 17 -6.34 -9.50 21.85
N LYS A 18 -7.12 -8.42 22.03
CA LYS A 18 -6.78 -7.10 21.46
C LYS A 18 -5.49 -6.64 22.11
N ARG A 19 -4.38 -6.66 21.35
CA ARG A 19 -3.10 -6.12 21.82
C ARG A 19 -3.27 -4.62 22.07
N GLN A 20 -3.32 -4.20 23.32
CA GLN A 20 -3.29 -2.78 23.66
C GLN A 20 -1.89 -2.26 23.31
N VAL A 21 -1.83 -1.35 22.35
CA VAL A 21 -0.61 -0.58 22.06
C VAL A 21 -0.67 0.61 22.99
N ARG A 22 0.34 0.78 23.86
CA ARG A 22 0.51 2.05 24.58
C ARG A 22 0.83 3.09 23.52
N TRP A 23 -0.11 4.00 23.28
CA TRP A 23 0.07 5.12 22.37
C TRP A 23 1.12 6.04 22.96
N ASN A 24 2.34 5.96 22.43
CA ASN A 24 3.33 6.99 22.67
C ASN A 24 3.14 8.00 21.53
N HIS A 25 2.68 9.21 21.86
CA HIS A 25 2.48 10.32 20.93
C HIS A 25 3.83 10.88 20.41
N ARG A 26 4.80 10.03 20.06
CA ARG A 26 5.81 10.45 19.10
C ARG A 26 5.05 10.63 17.79
N PHE A 27 4.67 11.88 17.55
CA PHE A 27 3.89 12.31 16.40
C PHE A 27 4.60 11.81 15.14
N ILE A 28 4.09 10.72 14.56
CA ILE A 28 4.41 10.35 13.19
C ILE A 28 3.72 11.42 12.36
N SER A 29 4.53 12.33 11.84
CA SER A 29 4.11 13.38 10.94
C SER A 29 4.99 13.31 9.72
N PHE A 30 4.38 13.53 8.56
CA PHE A 30 5.05 13.55 7.28
C PHE A 30 4.98 14.95 6.69
N ASN A 31 5.99 15.34 5.90
CA ASN A 31 5.99 16.65 5.23
C ASN A 31 5.14 16.66 3.94
N ASP A 32 4.48 15.55 3.63
CA ASP A 32 3.67 15.36 2.43
C ASP A 32 2.39 16.22 2.51
N PRO A 33 2.10 17.09 1.51
CA PRO A 33 1.07 18.12 1.62
C PRO A 33 -0.34 17.62 1.91
N SER A 34 -0.71 16.43 1.42
CA SER A 34 -2.03 15.85 1.65
C SER A 34 -2.10 15.04 2.93
N TRP A 35 -0.99 14.86 3.67
CA TRP A 35 -0.97 14.13 4.94
C TRP A 35 -2.10 14.56 5.89
N PRO A 36 -2.36 15.86 6.16
CA PRO A 36 -3.45 16.28 7.05
C PRO A 36 -4.85 15.82 6.59
N GLU A 37 -5.04 15.59 5.30
CA GLU A 37 -6.32 15.18 4.70
C GLU A 37 -6.52 13.64 4.71
N MET A 38 -5.48 12.87 5.04
CA MET A 38 -5.49 11.40 5.04
C MET A 38 -6.18 10.80 6.28
N TRP A 39 -7.47 11.13 6.46
CA TRP A 39 -8.34 10.69 7.57
C TRP A 39 -8.37 9.17 7.81
N TYR A 40 -8.06 8.39 6.78
CA TYR A 40 -8.03 6.93 6.83
C TYR A 40 -6.73 6.40 7.46
N MET A 41 -5.64 7.18 7.46
CA MET A 41 -4.35 6.79 8.06
C MET A 41 -4.23 7.21 9.52
N HIS A 42 -4.61 8.44 9.81
CA HIS A 42 -4.49 9.08 11.11
C HIS A 42 -5.72 9.96 11.37
N CYS A 43 -5.81 10.49 12.58
CA CYS A 43 -6.85 11.43 12.92
C CYS A 43 -6.27 12.51 13.84
N GLU A 44 -6.75 13.74 13.68
CA GLU A 44 -6.13 14.94 14.26
C GLU A 44 -6.82 15.42 15.55
N ASP A 45 -7.71 14.62 16.16
CA ASP A 45 -8.36 15.05 17.39
C ASP A 45 -7.39 14.96 18.57
N ASN A 46 -7.23 16.08 19.29
CA ASN A 46 -6.44 16.20 20.52
C ASN A 46 -6.94 15.31 21.68
N ASN A 47 -7.95 14.47 21.45
CA ASN A 47 -8.48 13.54 22.42
C ASN A 47 -7.77 12.18 22.29
N SER A 48 -7.34 11.61 23.41
CA SER A 48 -6.51 10.39 23.50
C SER A 48 -7.15 9.10 22.93
N GLU A 49 -8.36 9.18 22.39
CA GLU A 49 -9.09 8.07 21.77
C GLU A 49 -9.09 8.11 20.23
N CYS A 50 -8.47 9.13 19.65
CA CYS A 50 -8.40 9.29 18.20
C CYS A 50 -7.57 8.15 17.57
N ARG A 51 -8.25 7.23 16.88
CA ARG A 51 -7.63 6.11 16.17
C ARG A 51 -8.32 5.90 14.83
N SER A 52 -7.56 5.96 13.73
CA SER A 52 -8.08 5.51 12.43
C SER A 52 -8.48 4.03 12.50
N GLU A 53 -9.55 3.66 11.80
CA GLU A 53 -10.06 2.27 11.84
C GLU A 53 -9.00 1.25 11.42
N MET A 54 -8.18 1.59 10.42
CA MET A 54 -7.09 0.75 9.93
C MET A 54 -5.92 0.63 10.91
N ASN A 55 -5.73 1.61 11.80
CA ASN A 55 -4.65 1.63 12.80
C ASN A 55 -3.25 1.45 12.19
N VAL A 56 -2.99 2.10 11.05
CA VAL A 56 -1.72 1.99 10.32
C VAL A 56 -0.57 2.56 11.14
N LEU A 57 -0.78 3.68 11.86
CA LEU A 57 0.21 4.29 12.75
C LEU A 57 0.78 3.30 13.78
N GLY A 58 -0.05 2.40 14.32
CA GLY A 58 0.40 1.40 15.28
C GLY A 58 1.36 0.35 14.69
N ALA A 59 1.30 0.10 13.37
CA ALA A 59 2.26 -0.73 12.66
C ALA A 59 3.56 0.04 12.38
N TRP A 60 3.46 1.29 11.93
CA TRP A 60 4.61 2.17 11.69
C TRP A 60 5.41 2.45 12.97
N GLN A 61 4.76 2.65 14.11
CA GLN A 61 5.42 2.78 15.42
C GLN A 61 6.23 1.55 15.82
N ARG A 62 5.91 0.38 15.26
CA ARG A 62 6.67 -0.87 15.45
C ARG A 62 7.73 -1.09 14.37
N GLY A 63 7.90 -0.14 13.45
CA GLY A 63 8.88 -0.18 12.36
C GLY A 63 8.42 -0.94 11.11
N TYR A 64 7.13 -1.31 11.00
CA TYR A 64 6.62 -2.06 9.84
C TYR A 64 6.09 -1.11 8.77
N THR A 65 6.87 -0.85 7.73
CA THR A 65 6.55 0.13 6.67
C THR A 65 6.49 -0.48 5.27
N GLY A 66 6.44 -1.82 5.17
CA GLY A 66 6.50 -2.54 3.89
C GLY A 66 7.89 -2.85 3.34
N LYS A 67 8.97 -2.45 4.03
CA LYS A 67 10.35 -2.68 3.58
C LYS A 67 10.61 -4.17 3.28
N GLY A 68 11.11 -4.45 2.07
CA GLY A 68 11.43 -5.80 1.60
C GLY A 68 10.24 -6.56 1.02
N VAL A 69 9.06 -5.93 0.94
CA VAL A 69 7.88 -6.47 0.25
C VAL A 69 7.78 -5.82 -1.12
N VAL A 70 7.37 -6.61 -2.12
CA VAL A 70 7.04 -6.17 -3.48
C VAL A 70 5.55 -6.36 -3.69
N VAL A 71 4.87 -5.34 -4.20
CA VAL A 71 3.45 -5.37 -4.55
C VAL A 71 3.31 -5.02 -6.03
N THR A 72 2.33 -5.63 -6.71
CA THR A 72 2.03 -5.36 -8.12
C THR A 72 0.54 -5.03 -8.26
N ILE A 73 0.25 -3.93 -8.96
CA ILE A 73 -1.11 -3.50 -9.30
C ILE A 73 -1.48 -4.08 -10.67
N LEU A 74 -2.56 -4.86 -10.77
CA LEU A 74 -3.06 -5.40 -12.04
C LEU A 74 -4.21 -4.51 -12.54
N ASP A 75 -3.94 -3.60 -13.47
CA ASP A 75 -4.90 -2.53 -13.80
C ASP A 75 -4.64 -1.89 -15.19
N ASP A 76 -4.97 -0.61 -15.37
CA ASP A 76 -4.80 0.19 -16.60
C ASP A 76 -3.38 0.75 -16.82
N GLY A 77 -2.46 0.44 -15.91
CA GLY A 77 -1.05 0.84 -15.95
C GLY A 77 -0.59 1.57 -14.69
N ILE A 78 0.70 1.90 -14.64
CA ILE A 78 1.29 2.66 -13.54
C ILE A 78 2.24 3.73 -14.09
N GLU A 79 2.03 4.98 -13.72
CA GLU A 79 2.94 6.08 -14.08
C GLU A 79 4.25 5.93 -13.31
N ARG A 80 5.17 5.12 -13.85
CA ARG A 80 6.43 4.71 -13.19
C ARG A 80 7.36 5.87 -12.82
N ASN A 81 7.20 7.01 -13.48
CA ASN A 81 7.95 8.25 -13.24
C ASN A 81 7.18 9.27 -12.39
N HIS A 82 6.00 8.93 -11.86
CA HIS A 82 5.27 9.82 -10.95
C HIS A 82 6.17 10.18 -9.76
N PRO A 83 6.30 11.48 -9.37
CA PRO A 83 7.25 11.92 -8.33
C PRO A 83 7.10 11.17 -7.01
N ASP A 84 5.88 10.71 -6.73
CA ASP A 84 5.55 10.00 -5.50
C ASP A 84 5.76 8.47 -5.57
N LEU A 85 5.91 7.90 -6.77
CA LEU A 85 6.09 6.45 -6.98
C LEU A 85 7.50 6.08 -7.42
N VAL A 86 8.22 6.99 -8.09
CA VAL A 86 9.49 6.69 -8.78
C VAL A 86 10.56 6.06 -7.86
N GLN A 87 10.60 6.45 -6.58
CA GLN A 87 11.55 5.86 -5.62
C GLN A 87 11.25 4.40 -5.30
N ASN A 88 9.96 4.03 -5.29
CA ASN A 88 9.47 2.71 -4.93
C ASN A 88 9.19 1.82 -6.16
N TYR A 89 9.15 2.38 -7.37
CA TYR A 89 8.85 1.67 -8.61
C TYR A 89 9.82 0.49 -8.88
N ASP A 90 9.29 -0.70 -9.09
CA ASP A 90 10.05 -1.91 -9.43
C ASP A 90 9.72 -2.43 -10.83
N PRO A 91 10.67 -2.35 -11.78
CA PRO A 91 10.46 -2.87 -13.13
C PRO A 91 10.28 -4.40 -13.16
N HIS A 92 10.86 -5.16 -12.21
CA HIS A 92 10.67 -6.61 -12.16
C HIS A 92 9.29 -7.03 -11.66
N ALA A 93 8.54 -6.08 -11.08
CA ALA A 93 7.18 -6.24 -10.64
C ALA A 93 6.17 -5.72 -11.68
N SER A 94 6.63 -5.43 -12.91
CA SER A 94 5.89 -4.67 -13.92
C SER A 94 5.99 -5.28 -15.32
N TYR A 95 4.94 -5.05 -16.13
CA TYR A 95 4.86 -5.46 -17.55
C TYR A 95 3.63 -4.81 -18.21
N ASP A 96 3.66 -4.57 -19.51
CA ASP A 96 2.49 -4.19 -20.30
C ASP A 96 2.01 -5.38 -21.14
N VAL A 97 0.89 -5.98 -20.74
CA VAL A 97 0.27 -7.11 -21.46
C VAL A 97 -0.43 -6.61 -22.73
N ASN A 98 -0.91 -5.37 -22.75
CA ASN A 98 -1.66 -4.80 -23.85
C ASN A 98 -0.72 -4.31 -24.97
N GLY A 99 0.41 -3.72 -24.58
CA GLY A 99 1.52 -3.35 -25.48
C GLY A 99 2.45 -4.52 -25.81
N ASN A 100 2.45 -5.57 -24.99
CA ASN A 100 3.40 -6.69 -25.04
C ASN A 100 4.86 -6.22 -24.94
N ASP A 101 5.15 -5.39 -23.94
CA ASP A 101 6.47 -4.88 -23.61
C ASP A 101 6.66 -4.69 -22.09
N GLU A 102 7.83 -4.23 -21.67
CA GLU A 102 8.18 -4.08 -20.24
C GLU A 102 7.72 -2.75 -19.62
N ASP A 103 7.10 -1.83 -20.39
CA ASP A 103 6.74 -0.48 -19.93
C ASP A 103 5.25 -0.37 -19.58
N PRO A 104 4.86 -0.51 -18.30
CA PRO A 104 3.45 -0.45 -17.89
C PRO A 104 2.88 0.97 -17.87
N THR A 105 3.57 1.96 -18.47
CA THR A 105 3.13 3.36 -18.44
C THR A 105 1.73 3.48 -19.07
N PRO A 106 0.79 4.17 -18.40
CA PRO A 106 -0.56 4.34 -18.92
C PRO A 106 -0.55 5.13 -20.23
N ARG A 107 -1.46 4.78 -21.14
CA ARG A 107 -1.69 5.59 -22.33
C ARG A 107 -2.46 6.86 -21.92
N TYR A 108 -1.88 8.02 -22.21
CA TYR A 108 -2.56 9.30 -22.02
C TYR A 108 -3.56 9.56 -23.14
N ASP A 109 -4.79 9.92 -22.78
CA ASP A 109 -5.82 10.39 -23.69
C ASP A 109 -6.63 11.53 -23.06
N PRO A 110 -7.43 12.28 -23.87
CA PRO A 110 -8.21 13.41 -23.36
C PRO A 110 -9.24 13.05 -22.28
N SER A 111 -9.70 11.80 -22.25
CA SER A 111 -10.65 11.26 -21.27
C SER A 111 -9.98 10.90 -19.95
N ASN A 112 -8.64 10.74 -19.93
CA ASN A 112 -7.83 10.40 -18.77
C ASN A 112 -8.40 9.15 -18.05
N GLU A 113 -8.66 8.11 -18.84
CA GLU A 113 -9.31 6.87 -18.39
C GLU A 113 -8.31 6.01 -17.62
N ASN A 114 -7.07 5.93 -18.12
CA ASN A 114 -5.99 5.08 -17.62
C ASN A 114 -5.25 5.68 -16.42
N LYS A 115 -5.98 6.12 -15.40
CA LYS A 115 -5.42 6.74 -14.18
C LYS A 115 -5.60 5.87 -12.93
N HIS A 116 -6.34 4.78 -13.04
CA HIS A 116 -6.81 4.00 -11.91
C HIS A 116 -5.64 3.26 -11.25
N GLY A 117 -4.81 2.56 -12.01
CA GLY A 117 -3.65 1.83 -11.50
C GLY A 117 -2.62 2.71 -10.80
N THR A 118 -2.33 3.91 -11.34
CA THR A 118 -1.46 4.90 -10.68
C THR A 118 -2.03 5.36 -9.33
N ARG A 119 -3.35 5.58 -9.23
CA ARG A 119 -4.00 5.95 -7.96
C ARG A 119 -3.90 4.82 -6.93
N CYS A 120 -4.23 3.60 -7.34
CA CYS A 120 -4.11 2.42 -6.48
C CYS A 120 -2.66 2.17 -6.02
N ALA A 121 -1.68 2.38 -6.90
CA ALA A 121 -0.27 2.27 -6.55
C ALA A 121 0.13 3.30 -5.47
N GLY A 122 -0.39 4.52 -5.55
CA GLY A 122 -0.18 5.58 -4.55
C GLY A 122 -0.69 5.18 -3.17
N GLU A 123 -1.91 4.63 -3.07
CA GLU A 123 -2.47 4.15 -1.80
C GLU A 123 -1.57 3.10 -1.11
N VAL A 124 -0.93 2.23 -1.89
CA VAL A 124 -0.05 1.19 -1.38
C VAL A 124 1.33 1.76 -1.00
N ALA A 125 1.99 2.46 -1.92
CA ALA A 125 3.43 2.71 -1.84
C ALA A 125 3.87 4.08 -2.36
N ALA A 126 3.00 5.10 -2.31
CA ALA A 126 3.46 6.48 -2.38
C ALA A 126 4.58 6.73 -1.35
N SER A 127 5.61 7.44 -1.78
CA SER A 127 6.81 7.68 -0.99
C SER A 127 6.46 8.60 0.18
N ALA A 128 7.09 8.38 1.32
CA ALA A 128 6.87 9.23 2.48
C ALA A 128 7.99 10.27 2.62
N ASN A 129 7.66 11.42 3.20
CA ASN A 129 8.57 12.52 3.49
C ASN A 129 9.27 13.09 2.24
N ASN A 130 8.58 13.14 1.10
CA ASN A 130 9.16 13.64 -0.16
C ASN A 130 8.57 15.01 -0.58
N SER A 131 7.71 15.60 0.26
CA SER A 131 6.99 16.85 0.00
C SER A 131 6.02 16.78 -1.19
N ASN A 132 5.60 15.59 -1.61
CA ASN A 132 4.61 15.38 -2.67
C ASN A 132 3.38 14.70 -2.10
N CYS A 133 2.20 15.08 -2.60
CA CYS A 133 0.92 14.39 -2.41
C CYS A 133 0.74 13.65 -1.06
N ILE A 134 0.73 12.31 -1.07
CA ILE A 134 0.25 11.45 0.02
C ILE A 134 1.35 10.51 0.53
N VAL A 135 1.03 9.68 1.52
CA VAL A 135 1.89 8.60 2.01
C VAL A 135 1.24 7.24 1.79
N GLY A 136 1.94 6.30 1.15
CA GLY A 136 1.43 4.93 0.98
C GLY A 136 1.35 4.17 2.31
N ILE A 137 0.40 3.23 2.45
CA ILE A 137 0.32 2.35 3.65
C ILE A 137 1.66 1.66 3.93
N ALA A 138 2.31 1.23 2.84
CA ALA A 138 3.58 0.54 2.81
C ALA A 138 4.61 1.38 2.04
N TYR A 139 4.81 2.63 2.44
CA TYR A 139 5.66 3.62 1.78
C TYR A 139 7.15 3.25 1.58
N ASN A 140 7.63 2.12 2.13
CA ASN A 140 8.96 1.55 1.85
C ASN A 140 8.91 0.20 1.11
N ALA A 141 7.73 -0.24 0.67
CA ALA A 141 7.60 -1.38 -0.23
C ALA A 141 8.04 -1.00 -1.65
N ARG A 142 8.36 -2.02 -2.44
CA ARG A 142 8.49 -1.89 -3.88
C ARG A 142 7.13 -2.03 -4.53
N ILE A 143 6.87 -1.27 -5.58
CA ILE A 143 5.59 -1.26 -6.29
C ILE A 143 5.80 -1.39 -7.80
N GLY A 144 5.07 -2.28 -8.44
CA GLY A 144 5.01 -2.38 -9.90
C GLY A 144 3.58 -2.38 -10.40
N GLY A 145 3.42 -2.44 -11.71
CA GLY A 145 2.12 -2.49 -12.35
C GLY A 145 2.11 -3.40 -13.56
N ILE A 146 1.05 -4.20 -13.70
CA ILE A 146 0.74 -4.89 -14.94
C ILE A 146 -0.38 -4.13 -15.63
N ARG A 147 -0.06 -3.51 -16.77
CA ARG A 147 -1.05 -2.87 -17.64
C ARG A 147 -1.77 -3.95 -18.43
N MET A 148 -3.04 -4.18 -18.09
CA MET A 148 -3.85 -5.26 -18.65
C MET A 148 -5.34 -4.91 -18.88
N LEU A 149 -5.79 -3.71 -18.48
CA LEU A 149 -7.18 -3.25 -18.61
C LEU A 149 -7.43 -2.16 -19.67
N ASP A 150 -6.41 -1.73 -20.40
CA ASP A 150 -6.49 -0.68 -21.45
C ASP A 150 -6.50 -1.27 -22.87
N GLY A 151 -7.54 -2.05 -23.22
CA GLY A 151 -7.57 -2.87 -24.44
C GLY A 151 -8.96 -3.15 -25.00
#